data_AF-A0A8C4PWM0-F1
#
_entry.id   AF-A0A8C4PWM0-F1
#
_cell.length_a   1.000
_cell.length_b   1.000
_cell.length_c   1.000
_cell.angle_alpha   90.00
_cell.angle_beta   90.00
_cell.angle_gamma   90.00
#
_symmetry.space_group_name_H-M   'P 1'
#
loop_
_entity.id
_entity.type
_entity.pdbx_description
1 polymer ?
#
loop_
_entity_poly.entity_id
_entity_poly.type
_entity_poly.pdbx_seq_one_letter_code
_entity_poly.pdbx_strand_id
1 'polypeptide(L)'
;MQREYLAVQALARVCGQDRSLLASTLLRLFRHYGHEAALLRTLNNCEILLEEEATTLFRATTLASTLMEQYMKSTAWPFLKHALRDTVLRILESRPSCELNPSKLERGEDLQANLNHLLSLLSELVERIFQATEFFPMFLEADPSFPSRCTIIFICILSLLHSIPSPLSQPPP
;
A
#
# COMPACT_ATOMS: atom_id res chain seq x y z
N MET A 1 -9.59 29.41 1.84
CA MET A 1 -9.56 27.96 1.57
C MET A 1 -9.17 27.08 2.77
N GLN A 2 -8.92 27.62 3.97
CA GLN A 2 -8.24 26.88 5.07
C GLN A 2 -9.13 26.41 6.23
N ARG A 3 -10.47 26.46 6.07
CA ARG A 3 -11.43 26.08 7.13
C ARG A 3 -12.06 24.70 6.95
N GLU A 4 -11.81 24.04 5.83
CA GLU A 4 -12.39 22.72 5.58
C GLU A 4 -11.64 21.67 6.41
N TYR A 5 -12.38 20.76 7.05
CA TYR A 5 -11.85 19.61 7.80
C TYR A 5 -11.10 19.92 9.12
N LEU A 6 -11.18 21.13 9.68
CA LEU A 6 -10.61 21.47 11.00
C LEU A 6 -11.05 20.51 12.12
N ALA A 7 -12.34 20.14 12.12
CA ALA A 7 -12.88 19.17 13.07
C ALA A 7 -12.23 17.79 12.91
N VAL A 8 -11.98 17.37 11.66
CA VAL A 8 -11.30 16.10 11.37
C VAL A 8 -9.84 16.14 11.84
N GLN A 9 -9.14 17.25 11.63
CA GLN A 9 -7.77 17.45 12.11
C GLN A 9 -7.69 17.45 13.64
N ALA A 10 -8.67 18.07 14.32
CA ALA A 10 -8.76 18.04 15.78
C ALA A 10 -9.00 16.61 16.28
N LEU A 11 -9.94 15.87 15.66
CA LEU A 11 -10.19 14.46 15.98
C LEU A 11 -8.95 13.60 15.74
N ALA A 12 -8.20 13.84 14.66
CA ALA A 12 -6.96 13.12 14.36
C ALA A 12 -5.91 13.23 15.49
N ARG A 13 -5.84 14.39 16.15
CA ARG A 13 -4.91 14.66 17.26
C ARG A 13 -5.35 14.04 18.58
N VAL A 14 -6.67 13.99 18.83
CA VAL A 14 -7.22 13.50 20.11
C VAL A 14 -7.44 11.98 20.08
N CYS A 15 -7.83 11.40 18.95
CA CYS A 15 -8.14 9.98 18.82
C CYS A 15 -6.92 9.11 18.50
N GLY A 16 -5.81 9.28 19.23
CA GLY A 16 -4.57 8.53 18.98
C GLY A 16 -4.71 7.01 19.11
N GLN A 17 -5.50 6.53 20.07
CA GLN A 17 -5.70 5.10 20.37
C GLN A 17 -6.70 4.42 19.43
N ASP A 18 -7.80 5.11 19.07
CA ASP A 18 -8.90 4.56 18.24
C ASP A 18 -8.84 5.03 16.78
N ARG A 19 -7.64 5.31 16.27
CA ARG A 19 -7.44 5.90 14.95
C ARG A 19 -8.05 5.08 13.82
N SER A 20 -8.01 3.75 13.91
CA SER A 20 -8.61 2.83 12.93
C SER A 20 -10.14 2.96 12.90
N LEU A 21 -10.79 3.07 14.06
CA LEU A 21 -12.23 3.27 14.16
C LEU A 21 -12.62 4.64 13.60
N LEU A 22 -11.87 5.69 13.97
CA LEU A 22 -12.07 7.04 13.44
C LEU A 22 -11.94 7.07 11.91
N ALA A 23 -10.88 6.48 11.35
CA ALA A 23 -10.67 6.37 9.91
C ALA A 23 -11.85 5.67 9.23
N SER A 24 -12.31 4.54 9.77
CA SER A 24 -13.38 3.76 9.16
C SER A 24 -14.73 4.50 9.19
N THR A 25 -14.96 5.27 10.24
CA THR A 25 -16.18 6.06 10.43
C THR A 25 -16.19 7.26 9.49
N LEU A 26 -15.08 8.02 9.46
CA LEU A 26 -14.92 9.16 8.54
C LEU A 26 -15.02 8.70 7.10
N LEU A 27 -14.34 7.62 6.72
CA LEU A 27 -14.37 7.13 5.35
C LEU A 27 -15.79 6.73 4.94
N ARG A 28 -16.53 6.04 5.80
CA ARG A 28 -17.93 5.66 5.54
C ARG A 28 -18.84 6.87 5.41
N LEU A 29 -18.69 7.86 6.30
CA LEU A 29 -19.46 9.09 6.30
C LEU A 29 -19.21 9.89 5.02
N PHE A 30 -17.95 10.20 4.73
CA PHE A 30 -17.60 11.02 3.57
C PHE A 30 -17.93 10.30 2.25
N ARG A 31 -17.79 8.97 2.19
CA ARG A 31 -18.25 8.17 1.05
C ARG A 31 -19.76 8.24 0.85
N HIS A 32 -20.53 8.23 1.92
CA HIS A 32 -22.00 8.35 1.81
C HIS A 32 -22.42 9.65 1.12
N TYR A 33 -21.66 10.73 1.32
CA TYR A 33 -21.88 12.03 0.68
C TYR A 33 -21.05 12.26 -0.60
N GLY A 34 -20.27 11.29 -1.08
CA GLY A 34 -19.43 11.43 -2.27
C GLY A 34 -18.24 12.40 -2.12
N HIS A 35 -17.76 12.61 -0.89
CA HIS A 35 -16.69 13.53 -0.54
C HIS A 35 -15.43 12.82 -0.01
N GLU A 36 -15.31 11.50 -0.13
CA GLU A 36 -14.15 10.75 0.36
C GLU A 36 -12.85 11.14 -0.33
N ALA A 37 -12.92 11.50 -1.62
CA ALA A 37 -11.75 11.97 -2.36
C ALA A 37 -11.21 13.30 -1.80
N ALA A 38 -12.11 14.21 -1.44
CA ALA A 38 -11.74 15.50 -0.85
C ALA A 38 -11.15 15.32 0.55
N LEU A 39 -11.71 14.41 1.36
CA LEU A 39 -11.18 14.04 2.66
C LEU A 39 -9.73 13.52 2.56
N LEU A 40 -9.51 12.51 1.70
CA LEU A 40 -8.19 11.89 1.51
C LEU A 40 -7.17 12.90 1.00
N ARG A 41 -7.54 13.74 0.02
CA ARG A 41 -6.67 14.79 -0.50
C ARG A 41 -6.27 15.78 0.58
N THR A 42 -7.22 16.31 1.34
CA THR A 42 -6.93 17.29 2.39
C THR A 42 -5.98 16.72 3.44
N LEU A 43 -6.22 15.49 3.89
CA LEU A 43 -5.39 14.88 4.93
C LEU A 43 -3.99 14.48 4.42
N ASN A 44 -3.88 13.96 3.20
CA ASN A 44 -2.58 13.68 2.57
C ASN A 44 -1.76 14.95 2.36
N ASN A 45 -2.39 16.03 1.89
CA ASN A 45 -1.73 17.32 1.74
C ASN A 45 -1.26 17.89 3.09
N CYS A 46 -2.04 17.72 4.16
CA CYS A 46 -1.59 18.09 5.49
C CYS A 46 -0.37 17.28 5.95
N GLU A 47 -0.31 15.98 5.65
CA GLU A 47 0.85 15.15 5.98
C GLU A 47 2.10 15.58 5.19
N ILE A 48 1.96 15.88 3.89
CA ILE A 48 3.04 16.42 3.05
C ILE A 48 3.55 17.76 3.58
N LEU A 49 2.67 18.66 4.00
CA LEU A 49 3.04 19.98 4.52
C LEU A 49 3.70 19.94 5.91
N LEU A 50 3.44 18.88 6.68
CA LEU A 50 4.01 18.71 8.03
C LEU A 50 5.32 17.94 8.02
N GLU A 51 5.60 17.19 6.96
CA GLU A 51 6.83 16.41 6.82
C GLU A 51 7.99 17.30 6.33
N GLU A 52 9.09 17.28 7.07
CA GLU A 52 10.30 18.06 6.73
C GLU A 52 11.18 17.33 5.71
N GLU A 53 11.15 16.00 5.72
CA GLU A 53 12.05 15.15 4.96
C GLU A 53 11.27 14.19 4.05
N ALA A 54 11.51 14.24 2.75
CA ALA A 54 10.76 13.43 1.78
C ALA A 54 10.94 11.92 1.99
N THR A 55 12.07 11.50 2.58
CA THR A 55 12.35 10.07 2.85
C THR A 55 11.58 9.48 4.03
N THR A 56 10.94 10.31 4.87
CA THR A 56 10.09 9.89 6.01
C THR A 56 8.59 10.03 5.76
N LEU A 57 8.22 10.68 4.66
CA LEU A 57 6.84 10.92 4.25
C LEU A 57 6.01 9.62 4.19
N PHE A 58 4.83 9.64 4.82
CA PHE A 58 3.89 8.52 4.92
C PHE A 58 4.44 7.25 5.61
N ARG A 59 5.59 7.30 6.30
CA ARG A 59 6.11 6.16 7.08
C ARG A 59 5.51 6.08 8.48
N ALA A 60 4.99 7.20 8.99
CA ALA A 60 4.31 7.24 10.27
C ALA A 60 2.88 6.67 10.17
N THR A 61 2.40 6.07 11.27
CA THR A 61 1.01 5.66 11.40
C THR A 61 0.15 6.88 11.77
N THR A 62 -0.29 7.62 10.76
CA THR A 62 -1.11 8.82 10.88
C THR A 62 -2.56 8.53 10.49
N LEU A 63 -3.47 9.48 10.73
CA LEU A 63 -4.86 9.31 10.29
C LEU A 63 -4.95 9.24 8.77
N ALA A 64 -4.11 9.99 8.06
CA ALA A 64 -4.02 10.00 6.61
C ALA A 64 -3.54 8.65 6.07
N SER A 65 -2.43 8.09 6.58
CA SER A 65 -1.97 6.76 6.16
C SER A 65 -2.98 5.65 6.50
N THR A 66 -3.66 5.73 7.65
CA THR A 66 -4.74 4.79 8.03
C THR A 66 -5.96 4.88 7.10
N LEU A 67 -6.38 6.10 6.73
CA LEU A 67 -7.50 6.32 5.82
C LEU A 67 -7.19 5.83 4.41
N MET A 68 -5.97 6.09 3.93
CA MET A 68 -5.47 5.58 2.65
C MET A 68 -5.48 4.05 2.62
N GLU A 69 -4.97 3.40 3.68
CA GLU A 69 -4.96 1.95 3.80
C GLU A 69 -6.38 1.36 3.73
N GLN A 70 -7.32 1.89 4.52
CA GLN A 70 -8.70 1.41 4.54
C GLN A 70 -9.44 1.70 3.23
N TYR A 71 -9.18 2.86 2.62
CA TYR A 71 -9.72 3.20 1.32
C TYR A 71 -9.28 2.18 0.27
N MET A 72 -7.97 1.96 0.16
CA MET A 72 -7.37 1.05 -0.82
C MET A 72 -7.87 -0.38 -0.62
N LYS A 73 -7.97 -0.84 0.63
CA LYS A 73 -8.59 -2.14 0.96
C LYS A 73 -10.02 -2.28 0.42
N SER A 74 -10.79 -1.20 0.40
CA SER A 74 -12.19 -1.22 -0.07
C SER A 74 -12.36 -1.06 -1.57
N THR A 75 -11.38 -0.51 -2.29
CA THR A 75 -11.54 -0.10 -3.71
C THR A 75 -10.55 -0.72 -4.67
N ALA A 76 -9.36 -1.12 -4.21
CA ALA A 76 -8.28 -1.61 -5.06
C ALA A 76 -8.41 -3.11 -5.39
N TRP A 77 -9.50 -3.76 -5.01
CA TRP A 77 -9.70 -5.18 -5.29
C TRP A 77 -9.61 -5.55 -6.78
N PRO A 78 -10.20 -4.78 -7.73
CA PRO A 78 -10.04 -5.04 -9.16
C PRO A 78 -8.58 -4.97 -9.61
N PHE A 79 -7.84 -3.96 -9.13
CA PHE A 79 -6.41 -3.81 -9.37
C PHE A 79 -5.63 -5.01 -8.86
N LEU A 80 -5.81 -5.41 -7.60
CA LEU A 80 -5.11 -6.56 -7.01
C LEU A 80 -5.44 -7.86 -7.76
N LYS A 81 -6.70 -8.04 -8.16
CA LYS A 81 -7.13 -9.21 -8.92
C LYS A 81 -6.44 -9.27 -10.28
N HIS A 82 -6.28 -8.15 -10.97
CA HIS A 82 -5.63 -8.12 -12.27
C HIS A 82 -4.10 -8.23 -12.17
N ALA A 83 -3.51 -7.52 -11.20
CA ALA A 83 -2.06 -7.43 -11.05
C ALA A 83 -1.44 -8.71 -10.44
N LEU A 84 -2.10 -9.32 -9.45
CA LEU A 84 -1.45 -10.30 -8.58
C LEU A 84 -2.07 -11.71 -8.66
N ARG A 85 -3.36 -11.85 -8.97
CA ARG A 85 -4.08 -13.12 -8.81
C ARG A 85 -3.43 -14.28 -9.54
N ASP A 86 -3.14 -14.13 -10.83
CA ASP A 86 -2.64 -15.22 -11.65
C ASP A 86 -1.23 -15.64 -11.21
N THR A 87 -0.37 -14.66 -10.89
CA THR A 87 0.98 -14.92 -10.38
C THR A 87 0.95 -15.61 -9.02
N VAL A 88 0.08 -15.17 -8.10
CA VAL A 88 -0.08 -15.81 -6.78
C VAL A 88 -0.60 -17.25 -6.91
N LEU A 89 -1.62 -17.49 -7.75
CA LEU A 89 -2.13 -18.84 -7.99
C LEU A 89 -1.04 -19.74 -8.56
N ARG A 90 -0.22 -19.22 -9.49
CA ARG A 90 0.90 -19.98 -10.03
C ARG A 90 1.95 -20.30 -8.98
N ILE A 91 2.27 -19.36 -8.09
CA ILE A 91 3.20 -19.62 -6.97
C ILE A 91 2.66 -20.74 -6.07
N LEU A 92 1.37 -20.72 -5.75
CA LEU A 92 0.71 -21.75 -4.94
C LEU A 92 0.72 -23.13 -5.62
N GLU A 93 0.64 -23.18 -6.95
CA GLU A 93 0.69 -24.42 -7.73
C GLU A 93 2.13 -24.85 -8.09
N SER A 94 3.09 -23.93 -7.99
CA SER A 94 4.49 -24.17 -8.33
C SER A 94 5.17 -25.03 -7.28
N ARG A 95 5.99 -25.98 -7.77
CA ARG A 95 6.92 -26.77 -6.96
C ARG A 95 8.34 -26.18 -6.80
N PRO A 96 8.89 -25.39 -7.74
CA PRO A 96 10.25 -24.88 -7.57
C PRO A 96 10.36 -23.92 -6.38
N SER A 97 11.47 -24.05 -5.65
CA SER A 97 11.81 -23.22 -4.50
C SER A 97 12.32 -21.84 -4.94
N CYS A 98 12.14 -20.85 -4.08
CA CYS A 98 12.75 -19.53 -4.19
C CYS A 98 13.73 -19.27 -3.03
N GLU A 99 14.14 -20.31 -2.28
CA GLU A 99 15.06 -20.15 -1.16
C GLU A 99 16.45 -19.75 -1.66
N LEU A 100 16.94 -18.62 -1.17
CA LEU A 100 18.25 -18.06 -1.50
C LEU A 100 19.24 -18.13 -0.33
N ASN A 101 18.76 -18.49 0.86
CA ASN A 101 19.61 -18.66 2.02
C ASN A 101 20.33 -20.02 1.95
N PRO A 102 21.67 -20.03 1.84
CA PRO A 102 22.41 -21.27 1.73
C PRO A 102 22.23 -22.22 2.91
N SER A 103 21.88 -21.71 4.10
CA SER A 103 21.66 -22.54 5.29
C SER A 103 20.28 -23.21 5.33
N LYS A 104 19.35 -22.80 4.47
CA LYS A 104 17.98 -23.32 4.39
C LYS A 104 17.71 -24.14 3.13
N LEU A 105 18.66 -24.19 2.19
CA LEU A 105 18.55 -25.00 0.99
C LEU A 105 18.42 -26.49 1.35
N GLU A 106 17.46 -27.16 0.73
CA GLU A 106 17.33 -28.60 0.83
C GLU A 106 18.44 -29.31 0.03
N ARG A 107 18.72 -30.57 0.39
CA ARG A 107 19.75 -31.36 -0.30
C ARG A 107 19.33 -31.61 -1.75
N GLY A 108 20.08 -31.02 -2.69
CA GLY A 108 19.84 -31.16 -4.12
C GLY A 108 19.17 -29.95 -4.78
N GLU A 109 18.85 -28.91 -4.01
CA GLU A 109 18.41 -27.62 -4.58
C GLU A 109 19.58 -26.84 -5.15
N ASP A 110 19.34 -26.19 -6.28
CA ASP A 110 20.31 -25.31 -6.94
C ASP A 110 19.94 -23.84 -6.66
N LEU A 111 20.84 -23.15 -5.96
CA LEU A 111 20.71 -21.73 -5.64
C LEU A 111 20.49 -20.87 -6.90
N GLN A 112 21.16 -21.19 -8.01
CA GLN A 112 21.01 -20.44 -9.25
C GLN A 112 19.66 -20.69 -9.90
N ALA A 113 19.17 -21.94 -9.86
CA ALA A 113 17.82 -22.25 -10.32
C ALA A 113 16.75 -21.49 -9.50
N ASN A 114 16.89 -21.46 -8.17
CA ASN A 114 15.98 -20.74 -7.28
C ASN A 114 16.00 -19.23 -7.53
N LEU A 115 17.18 -18.65 -7.74
CA LEU A 115 17.34 -17.23 -8.09
C LEU A 115 16.67 -16.90 -9.42
N ASN A 116 16.93 -17.68 -10.46
CA ASN A 116 16.32 -17.48 -11.77
C ASN A 116 14.79 -17.61 -11.70
N HIS A 117 14.29 -18.57 -10.92
CA HIS A 117 12.86 -18.72 -10.70
C HIS A 117 12.26 -17.50 -10.00
N LEU A 118 12.87 -17.03 -8.91
CA LEU A 118 12.42 -15.85 -8.18
C LEU A 118 12.43 -14.60 -9.07
N LEU A 119 13.52 -14.36 -9.82
CA LEU A 119 13.62 -13.21 -10.72
C LEU A 119 12.54 -13.25 -11.81
N SER A 120 12.27 -14.42 -12.39
CA SER A 120 11.20 -14.58 -13.37
C SER A 120 9.83 -14.21 -12.79
N LEU A 121 9.52 -14.64 -11.56
CA LEU A 121 8.28 -14.30 -10.89
C LEU A 121 8.18 -12.80 -10.60
N LEU A 122 9.26 -12.19 -10.13
CA LEU A 122 9.31 -10.76 -9.83
C LEU A 122 9.16 -9.90 -11.08
N SER A 123 9.86 -10.23 -12.16
CA SER A 123 9.76 -9.52 -13.44
C SER A 123 8.32 -9.53 -13.95
N GLU A 124 7.67 -10.68 -13.94
CA GLU A 124 6.27 -10.78 -14.37
C GLU A 124 5.32 -10.01 -13.44
N LEU A 125 5.50 -10.12 -12.12
CA LEU A 125 4.66 -9.42 -11.15
C LEU A 125 4.77 -7.90 -11.31
N VAL A 126 5.98 -7.38 -11.53
CA VAL A 126 6.21 -5.95 -11.81
C VAL A 126 5.53 -5.54 -13.11
N GLU A 127 5.67 -6.32 -14.18
CA GLU A 127 5.02 -6.04 -15.46
C GLU A 127 3.49 -6.00 -15.32
N ARG A 128 2.90 -6.99 -14.63
CA ARG A 128 1.45 -7.06 -14.38
C ARG A 128 0.94 -5.88 -13.54
N ILE A 129 1.71 -5.43 -12.55
CA ILE A 129 1.37 -4.22 -11.77
C ILE A 129 1.29 -2.99 -12.68
N PHE A 130 2.25 -2.81 -13.59
CA PHE A 130 2.24 -1.67 -14.50
C PHE A 130 1.13 -1.75 -15.56
N GLN A 131 0.79 -2.96 -16.02
CA GLN A 131 -0.34 -3.19 -16.93
C GLN A 131 -1.69 -2.98 -16.25
N ALA A 132 -1.81 -3.28 -14.95
CA ALA A 132 -3.06 -3.15 -14.20
C ALA A 132 -3.46 -1.71 -13.85
N THR A 133 -2.69 -0.70 -14.27
CA THR A 133 -2.87 0.70 -13.82
C THR A 133 -4.24 1.28 -14.16
N GLU A 134 -4.89 0.81 -15.23
CA GLU A 134 -6.26 1.21 -15.59
C GLU A 134 -7.33 0.75 -14.58
N PHE A 135 -7.04 -0.29 -13.79
CA PHE A 135 -7.92 -0.79 -12.73
C PHE A 135 -7.70 -0.07 -11.39
N PHE A 136 -6.73 0.85 -11.35
CA PHE A 136 -6.43 1.60 -10.15
C PHE A 136 -7.56 2.62 -9.86
N PRO A 137 -7.95 2.85 -8.60
CA PRO A 137 -9.04 3.77 -8.29
C PRO A 137 -8.81 5.19 -8.86
N MET A 138 -9.63 5.59 -9.85
CA MET A 138 -9.49 6.81 -10.66
C MET A 138 -9.36 8.13 -9.87
N PHE A 139 -9.85 8.20 -8.63
CA PHE A 139 -9.88 9.46 -7.87
C PHE A 139 -8.50 10.02 -7.51
N LEU A 140 -7.44 9.18 -7.50
CA LEU A 140 -6.06 9.63 -7.34
C LEU A 140 -5.42 10.07 -8.67
N GLU A 141 -5.97 9.68 -9.82
CA GLU A 141 -5.42 10.02 -11.14
C GLU A 141 -5.72 11.47 -11.58
N ALA A 142 -6.79 12.07 -11.06
CA ALA A 142 -7.24 13.40 -11.48
C ALA A 142 -6.52 14.57 -10.79
N ASP A 143 -5.54 14.30 -9.92
CA ASP A 143 -4.85 15.33 -9.16
C ASP A 143 -3.45 15.66 -9.74
N PRO A 144 -3.25 16.85 -10.33
CA PRO A 144 -1.95 17.25 -10.88
C PRO A 144 -0.88 17.49 -9.81
N SER A 145 -1.25 17.52 -8.52
CA SER A 145 -0.30 17.64 -7.40
C SER A 145 0.23 16.30 -6.89
N PHE A 146 -0.40 15.18 -7.27
CA PHE A 146 0.19 13.86 -7.05
C PHE A 146 1.21 13.58 -8.16
N PRO A 147 2.46 13.22 -7.82
CA PRO A 147 3.43 12.93 -8.86
C PRO A 147 2.94 11.74 -9.67
N SER A 148 3.10 11.82 -10.99
CA SER A 148 2.89 10.80 -12.04
C SER A 148 2.45 9.40 -11.56
N ARG A 149 1.47 8.76 -12.24
CA ARG A 149 0.92 7.39 -12.00
C ARG A 149 1.81 6.43 -11.19
N CYS A 150 3.10 6.36 -11.48
CA CYS A 150 4.15 5.66 -10.72
C CYS A 150 4.24 5.98 -9.21
N THR A 151 4.07 7.22 -8.74
CA THR A 151 4.28 7.60 -7.33
C THR A 151 3.09 7.21 -6.45
N ILE A 152 1.87 7.24 -7.00
CA ILE A 152 0.68 6.72 -6.29
C ILE A 152 0.78 5.19 -6.13
N ILE A 153 1.23 4.51 -7.18
CA ILE A 153 1.54 3.07 -7.13
C ILE A 153 2.66 2.82 -6.12
N PHE A 154 3.71 3.65 -6.09
CA PHE A 154 4.82 3.51 -5.15
C PHE A 154 4.39 3.75 -3.70
N ILE A 155 3.57 4.77 -3.42
CA ILE A 155 3.01 5.03 -2.08
C ILE A 155 2.08 3.87 -1.68
N CYS A 156 1.24 3.36 -2.57
CA CYS A 156 0.34 2.26 -2.27
C CYS A 156 1.07 0.93 -2.08
N ILE A 157 2.09 0.65 -2.88
CA ILE A 157 2.97 -0.51 -2.71
C ILE A 157 3.76 -0.37 -1.41
N LEU A 158 4.30 0.79 -1.09
CA LEU A 158 4.97 1.04 0.20
C LEU A 158 4.01 0.87 1.38
N SER A 159 2.78 1.38 1.32
CA SER A 159 1.78 1.19 2.39
C SER A 159 1.35 -0.28 2.53
N LEU A 160 1.23 -1.01 1.42
CA LEU A 160 0.94 -2.45 1.43
C LEU A 160 2.12 -3.28 1.95
N LEU A 161 3.36 -2.91 1.61
CA LEU A 161 4.58 -3.56 2.10
C LEU A 161 4.82 -3.27 3.59
N HIS A 162 4.50 -2.07 4.09
CA HIS A 162 4.54 -1.76 5.53
C HIS A 162 3.48 -2.54 6.34
N SER A 163 2.43 -3.08 5.69
CA SER A 163 1.45 -3.96 6.33
C SER A 163 1.90 -5.43 6.40
N ILE A 164 3.00 -5.78 5.73
CA ILE A 164 3.63 -7.10 5.84
C ILE A 164 4.56 -7.05 7.06
N PRO A 165 4.31 -7.81 8.13
CA PRO A 165 5.20 -7.82 9.28
C PRO A 165 6.60 -8.25 8.84
N SER A 166 7.61 -7.42 9.12
CA SER A 166 9.01 -7.72 8.80
C SER A 166 9.42 -9.05 9.47
N PRO A 167 9.96 -10.03 8.73
CA PRO A 167 10.43 -11.29 9.30
C PRO A 167 11.65 -11.14 10.23
N LEU A 168 12.26 -9.95 10.28
CA LEU A 168 13.38 -9.62 11.17
C LEU A 168 12.95 -9.11 12.56
N SER A 169 11.64 -9.04 12.85
CA SER A 169 11.12 -8.58 14.15
C SER A 169 10.87 -9.69 15.16
N GLN A 170 11.03 -10.96 14.78
CA GLN A 170 10.87 -12.07 15.72
C GLN A 170 12.20 -12.34 16.42
N PRO A 171 12.28 -12.26 17.77
CA PRO A 171 13.46 -12.68 18.48
C PRO A 171 13.71 -14.17 18.20
N PRO A 172 14.98 -14.61 18.08
CA PRO A 172 15.30 -16.01 17.88
C PRO A 172 14.75 -16.86 19.06
N PRO A 173 14.42 -18.13 18.81
CA PRO A 173 13.91 -19.04 19.84
C PRO A 173 14.90 -19.26 20.98
#